data_AF-A0A5C1PYS6-F1
#
_entry.id   AF-A0A5C1PYS6-F1
#
_cell.length_a   1.000
_cell.length_b   1.000
_cell.length_c   1.000
_cell.angle_alpha   90.00
_cell.angle_beta   90.00
_cell.angle_gamma   90.00
#
_symmetry.space_group_name_H-M   'P 1'
#
loop_
_entity.id
_entity.type
_entity.pdbx_description
1 polymer ?
#
loop_
_entity_poly.entity_id
_entity_poly.type
_entity_poly.pdbx_seq_one_letter_code
_entity_poly.pdbx_strand_id
1 'polypeptide(L)'
;MWVGGCFAGANSARGCRPGCITRSGCRRTAQTCANLLAQEVSLWTFLRHPGVEPTNNAAEQALRTVVLKRKISGPTRSMRGQQFVARGFSAMESCRRQGRDLRDWMEQALRAWLGAGPVPSLLPGG
;
A
#
# COMPACT_ATOMS: atom_id res chain seq x y z
N MET A 1 26.38 7.48 -21.01
CA MET A 1 25.74 8.59 -21.73
C MET A 1 24.36 8.83 -21.09
N TRP A 2 24.27 9.82 -20.21
CA TRP A 2 23.02 10.26 -19.60
C TRP A 2 22.39 11.28 -20.56
N VAL A 3 21.16 11.06 -21.01
CA VAL A 3 20.35 12.10 -21.67
C VAL A 3 18.99 12.13 -21.00
N GLY A 4 18.62 13.33 -20.57
CA GLY A 4 17.52 13.62 -19.69
C GLY A 4 16.14 13.38 -20.29
N GLY A 5 15.21 13.04 -19.40
CA GLY A 5 13.77 13.03 -19.64
C GLY A 5 13.10 13.47 -18.35
N CYS A 6 12.37 14.58 -18.43
CA CYS A 6 11.76 15.31 -17.34
C CYS A 6 11.00 14.42 -16.34
N PHE A 7 11.56 14.27 -15.15
CA PHE A 7 10.79 13.93 -13.96
C PHE A 7 10.00 15.19 -13.57
N ALA A 8 8.70 15.23 -13.87
CA ALA A 8 7.78 16.14 -13.19
C ALA A 8 7.56 15.63 -11.75
N GLY A 9 8.62 15.67 -10.95
CA GLY A 9 8.60 15.47 -9.51
C GLY A 9 8.69 16.83 -8.87
N ALA A 10 7.55 17.47 -8.63
CA ALA A 10 7.48 18.61 -7.73
C ALA A 10 7.76 18.13 -6.30
N ASN A 11 9.04 17.98 -5.94
CA ASN A 11 9.46 17.84 -4.55
C ASN A 11 10.83 18.49 -4.32
N SER A 12 10.89 19.80 -4.53
CA SER A 12 11.97 20.64 -4.01
C SER A 12 11.68 20.97 -2.55
N ALA A 13 11.87 19.98 -1.67
CA ALA A 13 11.81 20.18 -0.22
C ALA A 13 13.12 20.77 0.29
N ARG A 14 13.37 22.06 0.02
CA ARG A 14 14.40 22.81 0.76
C ARG A 14 13.92 23.07 2.19
N GLY A 15 14.84 22.91 3.14
CA GLY A 15 14.62 22.76 4.59
C GLY A 15 13.77 23.83 5.27
N CYS A 16 12.99 23.44 6.28
CA CYS A 16 12.60 24.36 7.34
C CYS A 16 13.84 24.58 8.22
N ARG A 17 14.32 25.82 8.31
CA ARG A 17 15.47 26.19 9.15
C ARG A 17 15.16 25.94 10.65
N PRO A 18 16.16 25.63 11.48
CA PRO A 18 15.96 25.51 12.93
C PRO A 18 15.68 26.91 13.51
N GLY A 19 14.56 27.07 14.21
CA GLY A 19 14.21 28.32 14.92
C GLY A 19 12.75 28.80 14.79
N CYS A 20 11.85 28.07 14.11
CA CYS A 20 10.47 28.51 13.97
C CYS A 20 9.60 28.03 15.14
N ILE A 21 9.66 28.77 16.26
CA ILE A 21 8.69 28.70 17.36
C ILE A 21 7.65 29.79 17.12
N THR A 22 6.78 29.64 16.12
CA THR A 22 5.56 30.47 16.03
C THR A 22 4.40 29.67 15.47
N ARG A 23 3.25 29.78 16.17
CA ARG A 23 1.93 29.33 15.72
C ARG A 23 1.69 29.79 14.28
N SER A 24 1.25 28.87 13.43
CA SER A 24 0.80 29.07 12.02
C SER A 24 1.84 29.69 11.06
N GLY A 25 2.53 28.86 10.29
CA GLY A 25 3.33 29.34 9.15
C GLY A 25 4.17 28.28 8.44
N CYS A 26 4.46 27.16 9.10
CA CYS A 26 5.16 26.06 8.45
C CYS A 26 4.23 25.36 7.45
N ARG A 27 4.48 25.54 6.14
CA ARG A 27 3.74 24.87 5.05
C ARG A 27 3.66 23.36 5.25
N ARG A 28 4.71 22.71 5.77
CA ARG A 28 4.71 21.27 6.04
C ARG A 28 3.68 20.92 7.12
N THR A 29 3.69 21.65 8.23
CA THR A 29 2.72 21.45 9.32
C THR A 29 1.30 21.72 8.84
N ALA A 30 1.07 22.79 8.09
CA ALA A 30 -0.24 23.08 7.50
C ALA A 30 -0.74 21.94 6.58
N GLN A 31 0.15 21.40 5.75
CA GLN A 31 -0.19 20.26 4.88
C GLN A 31 -0.48 18.99 5.68
N THR A 32 0.32 18.70 6.72
CA THR A 32 0.07 17.57 7.61
C THR A 32 -1.28 17.71 8.31
N CYS A 33 -1.61 18.90 8.84
CA CYS A 33 -2.92 19.17 9.44
C CYS A 33 -4.07 18.98 8.44
N ALA A 34 -3.93 19.47 7.20
CA ALA A 34 -4.93 19.26 6.16
C ALA A 34 -5.12 17.77 5.83
N ASN A 35 -4.04 16.99 5.76
CA ASN A 35 -4.10 15.55 5.53
C ASN A 35 -4.76 14.81 6.70
N LEU A 36 -4.49 15.23 7.95
CA LEU A 36 -5.12 14.66 9.14
C LEU A 36 -6.63 14.93 9.15
N LEU A 37 -7.04 16.17 8.85
CA LEU A 37 -8.45 16.54 8.73
C LEU A 37 -9.15 15.75 7.62
N ALA A 38 -8.49 15.53 6.48
CA ALA A 38 -9.01 14.72 5.39
C ALA A 38 -9.19 13.23 5.75
N GLN A 39 -8.53 12.75 6.82
CA GLN A 39 -8.60 11.37 7.32
C GLN A 39 -9.31 11.27 8.67
N GLU A 40 -9.96 12.34 9.14
CA GLU A 40 -10.54 12.41 10.48
C GLU A 40 -11.52 11.25 10.75
N VAL A 41 -12.38 10.93 9.79
CA VAL A 41 -13.33 9.81 9.90
C VAL A 41 -12.62 8.48 10.10
N SER A 42 -11.51 8.23 9.38
CA SER A 42 -10.79 6.95 9.44
C SER A 42 -10.07 6.78 10.78
N LEU A 43 -9.50 7.87 11.32
CA LEU A 43 -8.83 7.89 12.63
C LEU A 43 -9.74 7.46 13.79
N TRP A 44 -11.05 7.74 13.70
CA TRP A 44 -12.02 7.43 14.75
C TRP A 44 -12.90 6.20 14.48
N THR A 45 -12.60 5.43 13.43
CA THR A 45 -13.44 4.28 13.00
C THR A 45 -13.57 3.20 14.09
N PHE A 46 -12.53 2.98 14.88
CA PHE A 46 -12.51 1.97 15.95
C PHE A 46 -13.56 2.24 17.04
N LEU A 47 -13.97 3.49 17.26
CA LEU A 47 -15.04 3.84 18.22
C LEU A 47 -16.41 3.34 17.76
N ARG A 48 -16.62 3.17 16.45
CA ARG A 48 -17.88 2.71 15.86
C ARG A 48 -17.87 1.21 15.53
N HIS A 49 -16.69 0.64 15.31
CA HIS A 49 -16.53 -0.76 14.91
C HIS A 49 -15.63 -1.50 15.91
N PRO A 50 -16.20 -2.29 16.85
CA PRO A 50 -15.43 -2.93 17.92
C PRO A 50 -14.42 -3.98 17.44
N GLY A 51 -14.51 -4.45 16.19
CA GLY A 51 -13.54 -5.36 15.57
C GLY A 51 -12.35 -4.67 14.90
N VAL A 52 -12.31 -3.33 14.89
CA VAL A 52 -11.20 -2.56 14.32
C VAL A 52 -10.28 -2.11 15.45
N GLU A 53 -9.04 -2.58 15.41
CA GLU A 53 -8.02 -2.13 16.36
C GLU A 53 -7.79 -0.61 16.26
N PRO A 54 -7.53 0.09 17.38
CA PRO A 54 -7.20 1.52 17.37
C PRO A 54 -5.84 1.81 16.74
N THR A 55 -5.07 0.77 16.37
CA THR A 55 -3.73 0.88 15.80
C THR A 55 -3.70 0.47 14.32
N ASN A 56 -2.88 1.16 13.53
CA ASN A 56 -2.69 0.89 12.11
C ASN A 56 -1.82 -0.36 11.82
N ASN A 57 -1.43 -1.11 12.85
CA ASN A 57 -0.47 -2.20 12.76
C ASN A 57 -0.88 -3.25 11.71
N ALA A 58 -2.16 -3.60 11.62
CA ALA A 58 -2.65 -4.59 10.66
C ALA A 58 -2.43 -4.16 9.20
N ALA A 59 -2.62 -2.88 8.88
CA ALA A 59 -2.39 -2.36 7.54
C ALA A 59 -0.88 -2.21 7.27
N GLU A 60 -0.12 -1.74 8.24
CA GLU A 60 1.34 -1.61 8.12
C GLU A 60 2.00 -2.98 7.87
N GLN A 61 1.59 -4.01 8.60
CA GLN A 61 2.09 -5.36 8.42
C GLN A 61 1.75 -5.91 7.03
N ALA A 62 0.53 -5.67 6.53
CA ALA A 62 0.14 -6.07 5.19
C ALA A 62 0.98 -5.40 4.08
N LEU A 63 1.37 -4.15 4.29
CA LEU A 63 2.17 -3.40 3.30
C LEU A 63 3.67 -3.64 3.43
N ARG A 64 4.15 -4.12 4.58
CA ARG A 64 5.58 -4.26 4.89
C ARG A 64 6.32 -5.08 3.83
N THR A 65 5.76 -6.22 3.42
CA THR A 65 6.41 -7.13 2.48
C THR A 65 6.62 -6.49 1.10
N VAL A 66 5.60 -5.82 0.56
CA VAL A 66 5.72 -5.16 -0.76
C VAL A 66 6.62 -3.93 -0.71
N VAL A 67 6.63 -3.20 0.41
CA VAL A 67 7.54 -2.06 0.62
C VAL A 67 8.99 -2.54 0.70
N LEU A 68 9.28 -3.60 1.45
CA LEU A 68 10.62 -4.20 1.51
C LEU A 68 11.08 -4.70 0.14
N LYS A 69 10.21 -5.40 -0.60
CA LYS A 69 10.49 -5.84 -1.97
C LYS A 69 10.86 -4.67 -2.88
N ARG A 70 10.13 -3.56 -2.81
CA ARG A 70 10.44 -2.33 -3.59
C ARG A 70 11.76 -1.69 -3.16
N LYS A 71 12.08 -1.72 -1.87
CA LYS A 71 13.34 -1.16 -1.34
C LYS A 71 14.55 -1.97 -1.81
N ILE A 72 14.45 -3.29 -1.83
CA ILE A 72 15.56 -4.19 -2.18
C ILE A 72 15.75 -4.29 -3.70
N SER A 73 14.67 -4.49 -4.45
CA SER A 73 14.75 -4.79 -5.90
C SER A 73 14.41 -3.60 -6.80
N GLY A 74 14.03 -2.46 -6.22
CA GLY A 74 13.57 -1.29 -6.96
C GLY A 74 12.16 -1.44 -7.56
N PRO A 75 11.63 -0.34 -8.14
CA PRO A 75 10.33 -0.32 -8.80
C PRO A 75 10.39 -0.88 -10.23
N THR A 76 9.23 -1.30 -10.75
CA THR A 76 9.10 -1.72 -12.15
C THR A 76 8.74 -0.53 -13.04
N ARG A 77 9.42 -0.38 -14.19
CA ARG A 77 9.20 0.74 -15.13
C ARG A 77 7.97 0.62 -16.03
N SER A 78 7.30 -0.54 -16.06
CA SER A 78 6.10 -0.76 -16.86
C SER A 78 4.84 -0.83 -15.98
N MET A 79 3.73 -0.30 -16.50
CA MET A 79 2.43 -0.38 -15.83
C MET A 79 2.00 -1.83 -15.60
N ARG A 80 2.17 -2.69 -16.62
CA ARG A 80 1.89 -4.13 -16.52
C ARG A 80 2.66 -4.79 -15.38
N GLY A 81 3.95 -4.46 -15.22
CA GLY A 81 4.77 -5.01 -14.15
C GLY A 81 4.37 -4.50 -12.76
N GLN A 82 3.99 -3.23 -12.64
CA GLN A 82 3.47 -2.68 -11.39
C GLN A 82 2.16 -3.36 -10.97
N GLN A 83 1.25 -3.58 -11.91
CA GLN A 83 0.00 -4.30 -11.68
C GLN A 83 0.23 -5.76 -11.29
N PHE A 84 1.18 -6.44 -11.95
CA PHE A 84 1.55 -7.81 -11.61
C PHE A 84 2.05 -7.91 -10.16
N VAL A 85 2.98 -7.05 -9.76
CA VAL A 85 3.48 -7.00 -8.38
C VAL A 85 2.35 -6.67 -7.40
N ALA A 86 1.52 -5.65 -7.70
CA ALA A 86 0.41 -5.28 -6.83
C ALA A 86 -0.57 -6.45 -6.61
N ARG A 87 -1.02 -7.10 -7.69
CA ARG A 87 -1.95 -8.24 -7.62
C ARG A 87 -1.34 -9.45 -6.90
N GLY A 88 -0.07 -9.75 -7.17
CA GLY A 88 0.62 -10.86 -6.53
C GLY A 88 0.74 -10.69 -5.01
N PHE A 89 1.13 -9.51 -4.54
CA PHE A 89 1.20 -9.22 -3.10
C PHE A 89 -0.19 -9.14 -2.45
N SER A 90 -1.21 -8.63 -3.16
CA SER A 90 -2.59 -8.68 -2.67
C SER A 90 -3.09 -10.11 -2.49
N ALA A 91 -2.84 -11.00 -3.45
CA ALA A 91 -3.21 -12.40 -3.35
C ALA A 91 -2.45 -13.10 -2.20
N MET A 92 -1.14 -12.86 -2.08
CA MET A 92 -0.31 -13.36 -0.98
C MET A 92 -0.85 -12.97 0.38
N GLU A 93 -1.11 -11.68 0.60
CA GLU A 93 -1.59 -11.19 1.89
C GLU A 93 -3.01 -11.68 2.19
N SER A 94 -3.86 -11.79 1.17
CA SER A 94 -5.21 -12.35 1.33
C SER A 94 -5.16 -13.83 1.72
N CYS A 95 -4.34 -14.64 1.06
CA CYS A 95 -4.15 -16.06 1.40
C CYS A 95 -3.60 -16.20 2.83
N ARG A 96 -2.58 -15.40 3.18
CA ARG A 96 -2.00 -15.38 4.53
C ARG A 96 -3.03 -15.07 5.62
N ARG A 97 -3.88 -14.07 5.40
CA ARG A 97 -4.95 -13.69 6.34
C ARG A 97 -6.04 -14.75 6.46
N GLN A 98 -6.28 -15.52 5.39
CA GLN A 98 -7.25 -16.62 5.36
C GLN A 98 -6.67 -17.95 5.85
N GLY A 99 -5.38 -18.01 6.22
CA GLY A 99 -4.71 -19.27 6.57
C GLY A 99 -4.57 -20.25 5.40
N ARG A 100 -4.60 -19.76 4.16
CA ARG A 100 -4.50 -20.56 2.93
C ARG A 100 -3.09 -20.50 2.37
N ASP A 101 -2.66 -21.60 1.75
CA ASP A 101 -1.39 -21.61 1.02
C ASP A 101 -1.52 -20.86 -0.32
N LEU A 102 -0.55 -19.97 -0.58
CA LEU A 102 -0.54 -19.15 -1.80
C LEU A 102 -0.23 -19.98 -3.04
N ARG A 103 0.67 -20.98 -2.94
CA ARG A 103 1.07 -21.82 -4.06
C ARG A 103 -0.12 -22.65 -4.53
N ASP A 104 -0.85 -23.25 -3.60
CA ASP A 104 -2.05 -24.03 -3.91
C ASP A 104 -3.12 -23.16 -4.59
N TRP A 105 -3.32 -21.93 -4.11
CA TRP A 105 -4.24 -20.99 -4.74
C TRP A 105 -3.78 -20.59 -6.15
N MET A 106 -2.49 -20.29 -6.33
CA MET A 106 -1.93 -19.95 -7.65
C MET A 106 -2.02 -21.12 -8.63
N GLU A 107 -1.80 -22.35 -8.18
CA GLU A 107 -1.96 -23.54 -9.01
C GLU A 107 -3.40 -23.67 -9.49
N GLN A 108 -4.38 -23.54 -8.59
CA GLN A 108 -5.80 -23.55 -8.97
C GLN A 108 -6.14 -22.43 -9.97
N ALA A 109 -5.61 -21.22 -9.75
CA ALA A 109 -5.85 -20.08 -10.63
C ALA A 109 -5.24 -20.31 -12.03
N LEU A 110 -4.05 -20.91 -12.10
CA LEU A 110 -3.41 -21.26 -13.36
C LEU A 110 -4.15 -22.38 -14.10
N ARG A 111 -4.58 -23.42 -13.39
CA ARG A 111 -5.40 -24.50 -13.97
C ARG A 111 -6.70 -23.93 -14.55
N ALA A 112 -7.40 -23.09 -13.79
CA ALA A 112 -8.64 -22.45 -14.26
C ALA A 112 -8.39 -21.55 -15.48
N TRP A 113 -7.28 -20.80 -15.50
CA TRP A 113 -6.89 -19.98 -16.65
C TRP A 113 -6.59 -20.81 -17.91
N LEU A 114 -6.04 -22.01 -17.75
CA LEU A 114 -5.82 -22.98 -18.84
C LEU A 114 -7.11 -23.71 -19.27
N GLY A 115 -8.26 -23.37 -18.70
CA GLY A 115 -9.56 -23.99 -19.02
C GLY A 115 -9.88 -25.23 -18.22
N ALA A 116 -9.11 -25.53 -17.16
CA ALA A 116 -9.33 -26.69 -16.30
C ALA A 116 -9.80 -26.28 -14.89
N GLY A 117 -11.04 -26.64 -14.55
CA GLY A 117 -11.57 -26.52 -13.18
C GLY A 117 -12.13 -25.14 -12.82
N PRO A 118 -12.62 -24.98 -11.57
CA PRO A 118 -13.27 -23.76 -11.11
C PRO A 118 -12.26 -22.64 -10.80
N VAL A 119 -12.66 -21.39 -11.07
CA VAL A 119 -11.84 -20.20 -10.73
C VAL A 119 -11.81 -20.03 -9.21
N PRO A 120 -10.63 -20.07 -8.56
CA PRO A 120 -10.55 -19.93 -7.12
C PRO A 120 -10.81 -18.49 -6.66
N SER A 121 -11.71 -18.29 -5.71
CA SER A 121 -11.98 -16.97 -5.12
C SER A 121 -10.94 -16.59 -4.06
N LEU A 122 -10.62 -15.29 -4.00
CA LEU A 122 -9.85 -14.66 -2.90
C LEU A 122 -10.76 -13.96 -1.89
N LEU A 123 -12.06 -13.86 -2.14
CA LEU A 123 -13.00 -13.33 -1.16
C LEU A 123 -13.35 -14.43 -0.16
N PRO A 124 -13.36 -14.13 1.16
CA PRO A 124 -13.86 -15.09 2.14
C PRO A 124 -15.30 -15.46 1.80
N GLY A 125 -15.67 -16.73 2.02
CA GLY A 125 -17.07 -17.14 1.98
C GLY A 125 -17.84 -16.35 3.04
N GLY A 126 -19.00 -15.80 2.66
CA GLY A 126 -19.88 -15.03 3.55
C GLY A 126 -20.48 -15.88 4.66
#